data_AF-A0A497JNL8-F1
#
_entry.id   AF-A0A497JNL8-F1
#
_cell.length_a   1.000
_cell.length_b   1.000
_cell.length_c   1.000
_cell.angle_alpha   90.00
_cell.angle_beta   90.00
_cell.angle_gamma   90.00
#
_symmetry.space_group_name_H-M   'P 1'
#
loop_
_entity.id
_entity.type
_entity.pdbx_description
1 polymer ?
#
loop_
_entity_poly.entity_id
_entity_poly.type
_entity_poly.pdbx_seq_one_letter_code
_entity_poly.pdbx_strand_id
1 'polypeptide(L)'
;SYGEYPLILEMNSITADFWDEQLMIFFRNGWIDIRPPPPLLRNVPAKVHVYRAGKIQRDEYPHGVWMWSFERQAQHFVECILEDKKPISDGLDSYRDVVIAEKIVKSAISGRPERIEFSI
;
A
#
# COMPACT_ATOMS: atom_id res chain seq x y z
N SER A 1 -8.68 1.63 -11.49
CA SER A 1 -9.84 0.96 -10.86
C SER A 1 -9.30 -0.31 -10.22
N TYR A 2 -9.53 -0.52 -8.93
CA TYR A 2 -9.22 -1.78 -8.23
C TYR A 2 -10.26 -2.87 -8.58
N GLY A 3 -10.63 -2.95 -9.85
CA GLY A 3 -11.72 -3.79 -10.34
C GLY A 3 -13.06 -3.44 -9.70
N GLU A 4 -13.74 -4.46 -9.21
CA GLU A 4 -15.07 -4.42 -8.57
C GLU A 4 -15.02 -4.27 -7.05
N TYR A 5 -13.83 -4.11 -6.46
CA TYR A 5 -13.67 -4.07 -5.01
C TYR A 5 -13.64 -2.62 -4.50
N PRO A 6 -14.46 -2.28 -3.48
CA PRO A 6 -14.41 -0.97 -2.87
C PRO A 6 -13.09 -0.79 -2.10
N LEU A 7 -12.55 0.43 -2.15
CA LEU A 7 -11.38 0.83 -1.39
C LEU A 7 -11.72 2.08 -0.58
N ILE A 8 -11.22 2.14 0.65
CA ILE A 8 -11.28 3.32 1.51
C ILE A 8 -9.85 3.77 1.75
N LEU A 9 -9.60 5.06 1.51
CA LEU A 9 -8.36 5.72 1.89
C LEU A 9 -8.69 6.71 3.01
N GLU A 10 -8.04 6.52 4.15
CA GLU A 10 -8.11 7.45 5.27
C GLU A 10 -6.74 8.09 5.47
N MET A 11 -6.72 9.41 5.63
CA MET A 11 -5.51 10.18 5.91
C MET A 11 -5.83 11.19 7.00
N ASN A 12 -5.00 11.23 8.03
CA ASN A 12 -5.11 12.21 9.10
C ASN A 12 -3.72 12.55 9.65
N SER A 13 -3.64 13.63 10.42
CA SER A 13 -2.41 14.05 11.07
C SER A 13 -2.63 14.18 12.57
N ILE A 14 -1.74 13.60 13.34
CA ILE A 14 -1.70 13.72 14.80
C ILE A 14 -0.28 14.01 15.25
N THR A 15 -0.13 14.68 16.39
CA THR A 15 1.16 14.77 17.08
C THR A 15 1.36 13.48 17.87
N ALA A 16 2.31 12.64 17.44
CA ALA A 16 2.57 11.33 18.04
C ALA A 16 4.06 10.97 17.98
N ASP A 17 4.48 10.06 18.86
CA ASP A 17 5.81 9.42 18.85
C ASP A 17 5.83 8.12 18.02
N PHE A 18 4.71 7.77 17.38
CA PHE A 18 4.55 6.61 16.52
C PHE A 18 4.14 6.99 15.09
N TRP A 19 4.35 6.04 14.18
CA TRP A 19 3.85 6.08 12.80
C TRP A 19 2.67 5.11 12.69
N ASP A 20 1.51 5.60 12.25
CA ASP A 20 0.34 4.75 12.00
C ASP A 20 0.05 4.71 10.51
N GLU A 21 0.44 3.59 9.91
CA GLU A 21 0.16 3.24 8.53
C GLU A 21 -0.39 1.82 8.52
N GLN A 22 -1.52 1.64 7.85
CA GLN A 22 -2.24 0.38 7.81
C GLN A 22 -2.76 0.10 6.40
N LEU A 23 -2.56 -1.13 5.93
CA LEU A 23 -3.26 -1.70 4.79
C LEU A 23 -4.08 -2.89 5.28
N MET A 24 -5.40 -2.76 5.23
CA MET A 24 -6.33 -3.82 5.60
C MET A 24 -7.08 -4.34 4.38
N ILE A 25 -7.02 -5.66 4.16
CA ILE A 25 -7.68 -6.33 3.05
C ILE A 25 -8.69 -7.33 3.62
N PHE A 26 -9.97 -7.11 3.31
CA PHE A 26 -11.05 -7.96 3.78
C PHE A 26 -11.45 -9.01 2.75
N PHE A 27 -11.68 -10.24 3.24
CA PHE A 27 -12.18 -11.36 2.47
C PHE A 27 -13.46 -11.89 3.11
N ARG A 28 -14.19 -12.74 2.38
CA ARG A 28 -15.40 -13.40 2.92
C ARG A 28 -15.16 -14.11 4.26
N ASN A 29 -14.00 -14.75 4.42
CA ASN A 29 -13.66 -15.61 5.55
C ASN A 29 -12.36 -15.17 6.24
N GLY A 30 -12.15 -13.86 6.40
CA GLY A 30 -10.95 -13.37 7.08
C GLY A 30 -10.50 -12.02 6.59
N TRP A 31 -9.32 -11.62 7.05
CA TRP A 31 -8.67 -10.39 6.64
C TRP A 31 -7.16 -10.50 6.77
N ILE A 32 -6.47 -9.57 6.11
CA ILE A 32 -5.03 -9.34 6.27
C ILE A 32 -4.86 -7.90 6.75
N ASP A 33 -4.19 -7.70 7.87
CA ASP A 33 -3.75 -6.40 8.40
C ASP A 33 -2.23 -6.31 8.25
N ILE A 34 -1.77 -5.31 7.51
CA ILE A 34 -0.36 -5.02 7.29
C ILE A 34 -0.07 -3.65 7.88
N ARG A 35 0.88 -3.60 8.81
CA ARG A 35 1.36 -2.35 9.43
C ARG A 35 2.85 -2.18 9.16
N PRO A 36 3.22 -1.35 8.17
CA PRO A 36 4.62 -1.00 7.92
C PRO A 36 5.25 -0.32 9.14
N PRO A 37 6.57 -0.46 9.34
CA PRO A 37 7.29 0.34 10.32
C PRO A 37 7.38 1.81 9.87
N PRO A 38 7.77 2.74 10.77
CA PRO A 38 8.16 4.08 10.37
C PRO A 38 9.15 4.05 9.18
N PRO A 39 8.98 4.86 8.14
CA PRO A 39 9.74 4.73 6.88
C PRO A 39 11.26 4.68 7.04
N LEU A 40 11.82 5.48 7.95
CA LEU A 40 13.26 5.58 8.18
C LEU A 40 13.80 4.58 9.22
N LEU A 41 12.93 3.76 9.82
CA LEU A 41 13.34 2.73 10.77
C LEU A 41 13.89 1.51 10.02
N ARG A 42 15.21 1.39 9.99
CA ARG A 42 15.92 0.34 9.25
C ARG A 42 15.77 -1.03 9.93
N ASN A 43 15.84 -2.08 9.12
CA ASN A 43 15.86 -3.47 9.59
C ASN A 43 14.69 -3.80 10.52
N VAL A 44 13.49 -3.29 10.22
CA VAL A 44 12.26 -3.69 10.92
C VAL A 44 11.27 -4.14 9.85
N PRO A 45 10.75 -5.38 9.90
CA PRO A 45 9.74 -5.83 8.95
C PRO A 45 8.38 -5.22 9.30
N ALA A 46 7.49 -5.17 8.30
CA ALA A 46 6.08 -4.89 8.56
C ALA A 46 5.48 -5.98 9.46
N LYS A 47 4.58 -5.57 10.36
CA LYS A 47 3.75 -6.53 11.10
C LYS A 47 2.64 -7.01 10.17
N VAL A 48 2.48 -8.32 10.07
CA VAL A 48 1.43 -8.95 9.27
C VAL A 48 0.58 -9.79 10.21
N HIS A 49 -0.72 -9.54 10.21
CA HIS A 49 -1.71 -10.33 10.93
C HIS A 49 -2.72 -10.85 9.92
N VAL A 50 -2.82 -12.17 9.80
CA VAL A 50 -3.81 -12.83 8.96
C VAL A 50 -4.82 -13.51 9.86
N TYR A 51 -6.05 -13.00 9.84
CA TYR A 51 -7.18 -13.67 10.47
C TYR A 51 -7.86 -14.57 9.44
N ARG A 52 -7.97 -15.87 9.74
CA ARG A 52 -8.73 -16.82 8.92
C ARG A 52 -9.96 -17.28 9.68
N ALA A 53 -11.08 -17.35 8.98
CA ALA A 53 -12.36 -17.81 9.48
C ALA A 53 -13.02 -18.83 8.53
N GLY A 54 -14.32 -19.09 8.73
CA GLY A 54 -15.08 -20.09 8.00
C GLY A 54 -15.37 -21.29 8.89
N LYS A 55 -14.72 -22.44 8.63
CA LYS A 55 -14.90 -23.64 9.47
C LYS A 55 -14.14 -23.58 10.79
N ILE A 56 -12.95 -22.96 10.79
CA ILE A 56 -12.08 -22.83 11.95
C ILE A 56 -11.48 -21.43 11.93
N GLN A 57 -11.55 -20.74 13.07
CA GLN A 57 -10.97 -19.42 13.29
C GLN A 57 -9.53 -19.57 13.76
N ARG A 58 -8.61 -18.81 13.15
CA ARG A 58 -7.22 -18.75 13.60
C ARG A 58 -6.56 -17.43 13.25
N ASP A 59 -5.67 -17.00 14.13
CA ASP A 59 -4.76 -15.90 13.90
C ASP A 59 -3.39 -16.44 13.48
N GLU A 60 -2.84 -15.89 12.40
CA GLU A 60 -1.48 -16.12 11.95
C GLU A 60 -0.72 -14.80 11.97
N TYR A 61 0.54 -14.85 12.41
CA TYR A 61 1.44 -13.70 12.42
C TYR A 61 2.70 -14.03 11.60
N PRO A 62 2.63 -14.00 10.26
CA PRO A 62 3.80 -14.22 9.42
C PRO A 62 4.87 -13.16 9.70
N HIS A 63 6.12 -13.59 9.77
CA HIS A 63 7.26 -12.69 10.00
C HIS A 63 7.96 -12.42 8.68
N GLY A 64 8.11 -11.15 8.33
CA GLY A 64 8.91 -10.72 7.19
C GLY A 64 10.41 -10.86 7.45
N VAL A 65 11.20 -10.77 6.38
CA VAL A 65 12.67 -10.73 6.48
C VAL A 65 13.09 -9.38 7.08
N TRP A 66 14.05 -9.43 8.02
CA TRP A 66 14.72 -8.28 8.62
C TRP A 66 15.50 -7.47 7.58
N MET A 67 14.80 -6.59 6.89
CA MET A 67 15.33 -5.82 5.77
C MET A 67 14.54 -4.52 5.65
N TRP A 68 15.19 -3.49 5.09
CA TRP A 68 14.60 -2.17 4.92
C TRP A 68 13.99 -2.01 3.52
N SER A 69 12.79 -1.44 3.42
CA SER A 69 12.08 -1.27 2.14
C SER A 69 12.83 -0.33 1.19
N PHE A 70 13.38 0.77 1.69
CA PHE A 70 14.15 1.73 0.88
C PHE A 70 15.46 1.14 0.36
N GLU A 71 16.13 0.29 1.15
CA GLU A 71 17.31 -0.44 0.68
C GLU A 71 16.96 -1.38 -0.47
N ARG A 72 15.86 -2.15 -0.34
CA ARG A 72 15.37 -3.03 -1.40
C ARG A 72 14.95 -2.26 -2.65
N GLN A 73 14.34 -1.09 -2.49
CA GLN A 73 14.01 -0.22 -3.61
C GLN A 73 15.26 0.25 -4.36
N ALA A 74 16.31 0.66 -3.63
CA ALA A 74 17.58 1.09 -4.22
C ALA A 74 18.30 -0.06 -4.93
N GLN A 75 18.32 -1.26 -4.33
CA GLN A 75 18.86 -2.47 -4.97
C GLN A 75 18.12 -2.81 -6.25
N HIS A 76 16.78 -2.82 -6.21
CA HIS A 76 15.93 -3.08 -7.38
C HIS A 76 16.19 -2.07 -8.52
N PHE A 77 16.44 -0.80 -8.19
CA PHE A 77 16.81 0.20 -9.19
C PHE A 77 18.14 -0.13 -9.88
N VAL A 78 19.17 -0.52 -9.14
CA VAL A 78 20.47 -0.93 -9.71
C VAL A 78 20.32 -2.18 -10.56
N GLU A 79 19.57 -3.18 -10.09
CA GLU A 79 19.28 -4.41 -10.83
C GLU A 79 18.61 -4.12 -12.17
N CYS A 80 17.63 -3.21 -12.19
CA CYS A 80 16.96 -2.80 -13.43
C CYS A 80 17.93 -2.24 -14.47
N ILE A 81 18.90 -1.43 -14.04
CA ILE A 81 19.91 -0.85 -14.94
C ILE A 81 20.87 -1.93 -15.45
N LEU A 82 21.38 -2.77 -14.55
CA LEU A 82 22.39 -3.78 -14.90
C LEU A 82 21.83 -4.86 -15.82
N GLU A 83 20.56 -5.22 -15.63
CA GLU A 83 19.93 -6.36 -16.30
C GLU A 83 18.92 -5.94 -17.40
N ASP A 84 18.84 -4.64 -17.70
CA ASP A 84 17.86 -4.06 -18.63
C ASP A 84 16.42 -4.52 -18.33
N LYS A 85 16.08 -4.55 -17.03
CA LYS A 85 14.76 -4.96 -16.55
C LYS A 85 13.84 -3.77 -16.40
N LYS A 86 12.56 -3.98 -16.73
CA LYS A 86 11.50 -3.02 -16.43
C LYS A 86 11.30 -2.94 -14.90
N PRO A 87 11.26 -1.74 -14.30
CA PRO A 87 10.93 -1.58 -12.89
C PRO A 87 9.55 -2.14 -12.53
N ILE A 88 9.40 -2.65 -11.30
CA ILE A 88 8.11 -3.14 -10.78
C ILE A 88 7.07 -2.01 -10.72
N SER A 89 7.52 -0.81 -10.38
CA SER A 89 6.74 0.44 -10.38
C SER A 89 7.36 1.40 -11.37
N ASP A 90 6.77 1.55 -12.55
CA ASP A 90 7.29 2.41 -13.61
C ASP A 90 6.63 3.80 -13.62
N GLY A 91 7.01 4.63 -14.58
CA GLY A 91 6.42 5.97 -14.72
C GLY A 91 4.92 5.97 -15.06
N LEU A 92 4.41 4.88 -15.65
CA LEU A 92 2.99 4.75 -15.94
C LEU A 92 2.18 4.51 -14.67
N ASP A 93 2.73 3.74 -13.73
CA ASP A 93 2.13 3.58 -12.40
C ASP A 93 2.10 4.91 -11.65
N SER A 94 3.21 5.67 -11.66
CA SER A 94 3.24 7.02 -11.07
C SER A 94 2.24 7.98 -11.71
N TYR A 95 2.05 7.92 -13.03
CA TYR A 95 1.00 8.70 -13.71
C TYR A 95 -0.39 8.38 -13.16
N ARG A 96 -0.71 7.10 -12.98
CA ARG A 96 -2.00 6.67 -12.43
C ARG A 96 -2.19 7.18 -11.00
N ASP A 97 -1.15 7.15 -10.17
CA ASP A 97 -1.19 7.66 -8.80
C ASP A 97 -1.54 9.16 -8.77
N VAL A 98 -0.91 9.96 -9.64
CA VAL A 98 -1.18 11.40 -9.75
C VAL A 98 -2.63 11.67 -10.20
N VAL A 99 -3.14 10.91 -11.18
CA VAL A 99 -4.53 11.03 -11.63
C VAL A 99 -5.50 10.71 -10.49
N ILE A 100 -5.25 9.65 -9.72
CA ILE A 100 -6.09 9.29 -8.56
C ILE A 100 -6.06 10.41 -7.52
N ALA A 101 -4.87 10.91 -7.15
CA ALA A 101 -4.72 11.99 -6.18
C ALA A 101 -5.44 13.27 -6.63
N GLU A 102 -5.32 13.66 -7.89
CA GLU A 102 -6.02 14.81 -8.45
C GLU A 102 -7.55 14.67 -8.33
N LYS A 103 -8.07 13.47 -8.63
CA LYS A 103 -9.51 13.19 -8.55
C LYS A 103 -10.03 13.18 -7.12
N ILE A 104 -9.24 12.69 -6.16
CA ILE A 104 -9.57 12.77 -4.72
C ILE A 104 -9.70 14.23 -4.30
N VAL A 105 -8.74 15.08 -4.68
CA VAL A 105 -8.76 16.51 -4.35
C VAL A 105 -9.96 17.22 -5.00
N LYS A 106 -10.23 16.95 -6.28
CA LYS A 106 -11.42 17.50 -6.98
C LYS A 106 -12.73 17.06 -6.33
N SER A 107 -12.84 15.80 -5.93
CA SER A 107 -14.01 15.27 -5.23
C SER A 107 -14.21 15.95 -3.87
N ALA A 108 -13.13 16.14 -3.10
CA ALA A 108 -13.17 16.83 -1.82
C ALA A 108 -13.59 18.30 -1.94
N ILE A 109 -13.08 19.03 -2.95
CA ILE A 109 -13.43 20.44 -3.19
C ILE A 109 -14.87 20.60 -3.66
N SER A 110 -15.34 19.73 -4.57
CA SER A 110 -16.68 19.83 -5.15
C SER A 110 -17.79 19.21 -4.28
N GLY A 111 -17.42 18.37 -3.32
CA GLY A 111 -18.35 17.58 -2.51
C GLY A 111 -19.12 16.53 -3.32
N ARG A 112 -18.62 16.15 -4.51
CA ARG A 112 -19.29 15.22 -5.42
C ARG A 112 -18.35 14.07 -5.82
N PRO A 113 -18.90 12.89 -6.14
CA PRO A 113 -18.09 11.80 -6.68
C PRO A 113 -17.44 12.20 -8.01
N GLU A 114 -16.14 11.93 -8.14
CA GLU A 114 -15.37 12.13 -9.37
C GLU A 114 -15.10 10.78 -10.04
N ARG A 115 -15.33 10.69 -11.36
CA ARG A 115 -14.96 9.50 -12.13
C ARG A 115 -13.46 9.52 -12.40
N ILE A 116 -12.78 8.43 -12.05
CA ILE A 116 -11.37 8.22 -12.35
C ILE A 116 -11.26 7.56 -13.72
N GLU A 117 -10.66 8.27 -14.66
CA GLU A 117 -10.35 7.80 -16.01
C GLU A 117 -8.87 8.04 -16.28
N PHE A 118 -8.22 7.09 -16.93
CA PHE A 118 -6.83 7.21 -17.34
C PHE A 118 -6.78 7.49 -18.84
N SER A 119 -5.96 8.46 -19.25
CA SER A 119 -5.74 8.79 -20.65
C SER A 119 -4.28 8.51 -20.98
N ILE A 120 -4.05 7.55 -21.87
CA ILE A 120 -2.73 7.25 -22.42
C ILE A 120 -2.89 7.28 -23.94
#